data_AF-A0A7V4HC90-F1
#
_entry.id   AF-A0A7V4HC90-F1
#
_cell.length_a   1.000
_cell.length_b   1.000
_cell.length_c   1.000
_cell.angle_alpha   90.00
_cell.angle_beta   90.00
_cell.angle_gamma   90.00
#
_symmetry.space_group_name_H-M   'P 1'
#
loop_
_entity.id
_entity.type
_entity.pdbx_description
1 polymer ?
#
loop_
_entity_poly.entity_id
_entity_poly.type
_entity_poly.pdbx_seq_one_letter_code
_entity_poly.pdbx_strand_id
1 'polypeptide(L)'
;MNRVIIILISLVISGTYLSAQRISGRLSTTVYTWEKYDTAGSSDVILRATQTVQLNGYAGNFMFRTYFAGMTGNSAGLMEDGKFMLYNAVLTWNNFLGISNINVGRIPVFAGVGVGTIDGLMIEGKLFQNKFFFKGYGGMNVKSSGRYNGNGKFKENFGAGGQIGGWLTEKIRFGVSYINRRKSQEEYYTTRIDSIYNPYMLLIKPPSLQEHMLGVDVLYDEIKFASLYGRIDYDFLKKDIQKGEINANASIIGNLSATANFIHREPRI
;
A
#
# COMPACT_ATOMS: atom_id res chain seq x y z
N MET A 1 3.74 -30.22 14.31
CA MET A 1 3.93 -28.89 13.71
C MET A 1 4.56 -27.87 14.67
N ASN A 2 4.13 -27.80 15.94
CA ASN A 2 4.61 -26.77 16.89
C ASN A 2 6.11 -26.84 17.25
N ARG A 3 6.74 -28.03 17.24
CA ARG A 3 8.16 -28.17 17.59
C ARG A 3 9.12 -27.66 16.51
N VAL A 4 8.75 -27.78 15.24
CA VAL A 4 9.59 -27.30 14.11
C VAL A 4 9.62 -25.78 14.09
N ILE A 5 8.50 -25.13 14.38
CA ILE A 5 8.41 -23.66 14.47
C ILE A 5 9.24 -23.14 15.64
N ILE A 6 9.18 -23.80 16.81
CA ILE A 6 9.98 -23.42 17.98
C ILE A 6 11.48 -23.60 17.70
N ILE A 7 11.88 -24.69 17.03
CA ILE A 7 13.28 -24.93 16.68
C ILE A 7 13.78 -23.90 15.66
N LEU A 8 12.97 -23.53 14.66
CA LEU A 8 13.30 -22.48 13.70
C LEU A 8 13.45 -21.10 14.38
N ILE A 9 12.55 -20.77 15.31
CA ILE A 9 12.62 -19.53 16.09
C ILE A 9 13.87 -19.53 16.98
N SER A 10 14.17 -20.65 17.66
CA SER A 10 15.36 -20.77 18.51
C SER A 10 16.67 -20.70 17.71
N LEU A 11 16.71 -21.24 16.49
CA LEU A 11 17.87 -21.13 15.58
C LEU A 11 18.08 -19.70 15.03
N VAL A 12 17.00 -18.95 14.84
CA VAL A 12 17.08 -17.53 14.46
C VAL A 12 17.55 -16.66 15.64
N ILE A 13 17.18 -17.01 16.87
CA ILE A 13 17.57 -16.27 18.08
C ILE A 13 19.01 -16.61 18.52
N SER A 14 19.46 -17.86 18.37
CA SER A 14 20.80 -18.28 18.79
C SER A 14 21.92 -17.91 17.80
N GLY A 15 21.58 -17.53 16.56
CA GLY A 15 22.54 -17.15 15.52
C GLY A 15 23.02 -15.69 15.57
N THR A 16 22.49 -14.84 16.45
CA THR A 16 22.92 -13.44 16.51
C THR A 16 24.08 -13.25 17.48
N TYR A 17 25.30 -13.26 16.95
CA TYR A 17 26.38 -12.45 17.51
C TYR A 17 25.83 -11.04 17.79
N LEU A 18 26.05 -10.53 19.00
CA LEU A 18 25.64 -9.22 19.51
C LEU A 18 26.18 -8.07 18.65
N SER A 19 25.62 -7.90 17.45
CA SER A 19 25.66 -6.65 16.71
C SER A 19 24.69 -5.69 17.41
N ALA A 20 25.02 -4.40 17.47
CA ALA A 20 24.15 -3.39 18.07
C ALA A 20 22.71 -3.52 17.51
N GLN A 21 21.81 -4.00 18.35
CA GLN A 21 20.40 -4.14 18.03
C GLN A 21 19.73 -2.83 18.39
N ARG A 22 19.15 -2.16 17.39
CA ARG A 22 18.35 -0.96 17.65
C ARG A 22 16.89 -1.34 17.49
N ILE A 23 16.09 -1.08 18.51
CA ILE A 23 14.64 -1.14 18.41
C ILE A 23 14.13 0.27 18.62
N SER A 24 13.29 0.75 17.69
CA SER A 24 12.60 2.02 17.83
C SER A 24 11.12 1.83 17.52
N GLY A 25 10.27 2.56 18.22
CA GLY A 25 8.84 2.40 18.07
C GLY A 25 8.04 3.60 18.53
N ARG A 26 6.76 3.59 18.16
CA ARG A 26 5.77 4.57 18.57
C ARG A 26 4.48 3.84 18.89
N LEU A 27 3.97 4.08 20.08
CA LEU A 27 2.61 3.76 20.49
C LEU A 27 1.82 5.07 20.51
N SER A 28 0.68 5.12 19.83
CA SER A 28 -0.20 6.28 19.88
C SER A 28 -1.63 5.82 20.10
N THR A 29 -2.27 6.39 21.12
CA THR A 29 -3.67 6.17 21.45
C THR A 29 -4.42 7.46 21.16
N THR A 30 -5.57 7.34 20.52
CA THR A 30 -6.44 8.47 20.24
C THR A 30 -7.88 8.10 20.53
N VAL A 31 -8.61 9.01 21.17
CA VAL A 31 -10.03 8.86 21.47
C VAL A 31 -10.72 10.07 20.86
N TYR A 32 -11.71 9.81 20.03
CA TYR A 32 -12.54 10.81 19.40
C TYR A 32 -13.99 10.60 19.83
N THR A 33 -14.67 11.69 20.14
CA THR A 33 -16.10 11.72 20.39
C THR A 33 -16.75 12.71 19.44
N TRP A 34 -17.93 12.38 18.94
CA TRP A 34 -18.75 13.31 18.17
C TRP A 34 -20.21 12.98 18.37
N GLU A 35 -21.06 13.98 18.16
CA GLU A 35 -22.51 13.82 18.17
C GLU A 35 -23.00 13.55 16.75
N LYS A 36 -23.79 12.50 16.58
CA LYS A 36 -24.44 12.13 15.33
C LYS A 36 -25.94 12.33 15.48
N TYR A 37 -26.52 13.10 14.56
CA TYR A 37 -27.96 13.31 14.50
C TYR A 37 -28.54 12.36 13.46
N ASP A 38 -29.35 11.39 13.89
CA ASP A 38 -29.98 10.40 12.99
C ASP A 38 -31.35 10.85 12.48
N THR A 39 -32.07 11.66 13.26
CA THR A 39 -33.34 12.30 12.85
C THR A 39 -33.51 13.62 13.61
N ALA A 40 -34.37 14.53 13.14
CA ALA A 40 -34.64 15.79 13.84
C ALA A 40 -35.06 15.53 15.30
N GLY A 41 -34.29 16.05 16.26
CA GLY A 41 -34.54 15.89 17.70
C GLY A 41 -33.95 14.62 18.33
N SER A 42 -33.24 13.78 17.58
CA SER A 42 -32.53 12.60 18.10
C SER A 42 -31.04 12.69 17.78
N SER A 43 -30.21 12.67 18.83
CA SER A 43 -28.76 12.63 18.72
C SER A 43 -28.18 11.50 19.55
N ASP A 44 -27.08 10.94 19.05
CA ASP A 44 -26.28 9.94 19.73
C ASP A 44 -24.83 10.40 19.82
N VAL A 45 -24.23 10.20 21.00
CA VAL A 45 -22.79 10.42 21.18
C VAL A 45 -22.05 9.16 20.75
N ILE A 46 -21.22 9.29 19.73
CA ILE A 46 -20.36 8.22 19.24
C ILE A 46 -18.97 8.40 19.84
N LEU A 47 -18.42 7.30 20.35
CA LEU A 47 -17.04 7.23 20.80
C LEU A 47 -16.26 6.28 19.90
N ARG A 48 -15.09 6.72 19.44
CA ARG A 48 -14.12 5.89 18.73
C ARG A 48 -12.76 5.99 19.39
N ALA A 49 -12.24 4.86 19.86
CA ALA A 49 -10.88 4.72 20.33
C ALA A 49 -10.04 3.99 19.28
N THR A 50 -8.86 4.51 19.01
CA THR A 50 -7.87 3.91 18.09
C THR A 50 -6.53 3.83 18.80
N GLN A 51 -5.88 2.68 18.70
CA GLN A 51 -4.51 2.47 19.15
C GLN A 51 -3.67 2.06 17.95
N THR A 52 -2.53 2.72 17.76
CA THR A 52 -1.58 2.43 16.68
C THR A 52 -0.23 2.06 17.28
N VAL A 53 0.42 1.07 16.66
CA VAL A 53 1.76 0.61 17.04
C VAL A 53 2.61 0.57 15.80
N GLN A 54 3.74 1.26 15.85
CA GLN A 54 4.79 1.22 14.84
C GLN A 54 6.08 0.72 15.50
N LEU A 55 6.70 -0.32 14.95
CA LEU A 55 7.95 -0.88 15.46
C LEU A 55 8.95 -1.06 14.32
N ASN A 56 10.21 -0.73 14.60
CA ASN A 56 11.34 -0.98 13.73
C ASN A 56 12.45 -1.65 14.54
N GLY A 57 12.89 -2.84 14.11
CA GLY A 57 14.07 -3.53 14.63
C GLY A 57 15.19 -3.51 13.59
N TYR A 58 16.43 -3.33 14.02
CA TYR A 58 17.61 -3.32 13.17
C TYR A 58 18.66 -4.27 13.75
N ALA A 59 19.22 -5.14 12.91
CA ALA A 59 20.30 -6.05 13.27
C ALA A 59 21.23 -6.28 12.07
N GLY A 60 22.41 -5.65 12.07
CA GLY A 60 23.34 -5.70 10.94
C GLY A 60 22.69 -5.21 9.64
N ASN A 61 22.68 -6.07 8.62
CA ASN A 61 22.04 -5.79 7.33
C ASN A 61 20.51 -6.03 7.33
N PHE A 62 19.93 -6.55 8.40
CA PHE A 62 18.51 -6.84 8.49
C PHE A 62 17.73 -5.71 9.19
N MET A 63 16.55 -5.43 8.67
CA MET A 63 15.57 -4.52 9.27
C MET A 63 14.21 -5.19 9.30
N PHE A 64 13.52 -5.11 10.43
CA PHE A 64 12.11 -5.48 10.52
C PHE A 64 11.27 -4.23 10.77
N ARG A 65 10.20 -4.02 9.99
CA ARG A 65 9.26 -2.91 10.15
C ARG A 65 7.84 -3.44 10.22
N THR A 66 7.08 -3.00 11.20
CA THR A 66 5.66 -3.31 11.31
C THR A 66 4.84 -2.10 11.74
N TYR A 67 3.62 -2.02 11.24
CA TYR A 67 2.63 -1.02 11.60
C TYR A 67 1.24 -1.66 11.64
N PHE A 68 0.57 -1.54 12.78
CA PHE A 68 -0.79 -2.03 12.96
C PHE A 68 -1.63 -1.07 13.80
N ALA A 69 -2.95 -1.18 13.65
CA ALA A 69 -3.91 -0.43 14.44
C ALA A 69 -5.03 -1.33 14.97
N GLY A 70 -5.40 -1.10 16.22
CA GLY A 70 -6.64 -1.58 16.81
C GLY A 70 -7.64 -0.43 16.92
N MET A 71 -8.89 -0.67 16.57
CA MET A 71 -9.98 0.29 16.67
C MET A 71 -11.14 -0.34 17.42
N THR A 72 -11.77 0.43 18.31
CA THR A 72 -13.00 0.06 18.99
C THR A 72 -13.88 1.29 19.16
N GLY A 73 -15.18 1.10 19.29
CA GLY A 73 -16.09 2.21 19.49
C GLY A 73 -17.50 1.75 19.84
N ASN A 74 -18.29 2.69 20.31
CA ASN A 74 -19.72 2.51 20.52
C ASN A 74 -20.45 3.38 19.51
N SER A 75 -21.08 2.76 18.52
CA SER A 75 -22.06 3.43 17.67
C SER A 75 -23.43 3.13 18.24
N ALA A 76 -24.06 4.10 18.91
CA ALA A 76 -25.49 4.11 19.25
C ALA A 76 -26.13 2.72 19.47
N GLY A 77 -25.69 1.99 20.51
CA GLY A 77 -26.31 0.71 20.91
C GLY A 77 -25.78 -0.56 20.22
N LEU A 78 -24.89 -0.45 19.23
CA LEU A 78 -24.13 -1.55 18.66
C LEU A 78 -22.66 -1.40 19.08
N MET A 79 -22.18 -2.28 19.96
CA MET A 79 -20.74 -2.42 20.17
C MET A 79 -20.13 -2.83 18.83
N GLU A 80 -19.34 -1.95 18.22
CA GLU A 80 -18.62 -2.30 17.00
C GLU A 80 -17.50 -3.25 17.41
N ASP A 81 -17.57 -4.52 16.99
CA ASP A 81 -16.53 -5.51 17.24
C ASP A 81 -15.16 -4.92 16.89
N GLY A 82 -14.23 -4.97 17.85
CA GLY A 82 -12.92 -4.34 17.71
C GLY A 82 -12.25 -4.73 16.39
N LYS A 83 -11.87 -3.75 15.58
CA LYS A 83 -11.21 -3.96 14.29
C LYS A 83 -9.70 -3.93 14.49
N PHE A 84 -9.02 -4.98 14.06
CA PHE A 84 -7.57 -5.04 13.97
C PHE A 84 -7.11 -4.96 12.51
N MET A 85 -6.19 -4.03 12.21
CA MET A 85 -5.64 -3.81 10.88
C MET A 85 -4.11 -3.90 10.92
N LEU A 86 -3.55 -4.86 10.18
CA LEU A 86 -2.10 -4.98 9.96
C LEU A 86 -1.74 -4.34 8.62
N TYR A 87 -1.16 -3.14 8.65
CA TYR A 87 -0.82 -2.38 7.44
C TYR A 87 0.45 -2.89 6.77
N ASN A 88 1.48 -3.18 7.56
CA ASN A 88 2.73 -3.77 7.06
C ASN A 88 3.43 -4.61 8.13
N ALA A 89 4.22 -5.57 7.67
CA ALA A 89 5.09 -6.44 8.44
C ALA A 89 6.17 -6.94 7.48
N VAL A 90 7.28 -6.21 7.39
CA VAL A 90 8.32 -6.39 6.39
C VAL A 90 9.63 -6.73 7.06
N LEU A 91 10.25 -7.82 6.62
CA LEU A 91 11.65 -8.10 6.85
C LEU A 91 12.45 -7.67 5.61
N THR A 92 13.39 -6.76 5.79
CA THR A 92 14.28 -6.25 4.75
C THR A 92 15.70 -6.75 5.00
N TRP A 93 16.27 -7.43 4.02
CA TRP A 93 17.71 -7.64 3.92
C TRP A 93 18.30 -6.53 3.06
N ASN A 94 18.96 -5.58 3.72
CA ASN A 94 19.62 -4.45 3.07
C ASN A 94 20.95 -4.87 2.45
N ASN A 95 21.31 -4.22 1.35
CA ASN A 95 22.61 -4.38 0.72
C ASN A 95 22.93 -5.84 0.33
N PHE A 96 21.91 -6.59 -0.09
CA PHE A 96 22.07 -7.89 -0.72
C PHE A 96 22.95 -7.75 -1.96
N LEU A 97 24.12 -8.41 -1.92
CA LEU A 97 25.17 -8.37 -2.94
C LEU A 97 25.70 -6.96 -3.26
N GLY A 98 25.59 -6.00 -2.33
CA GLY A 98 26.14 -4.66 -2.53
C GLY A 98 25.27 -3.69 -3.35
N ILE A 99 24.13 -4.14 -3.87
CA ILE A 99 23.36 -3.39 -4.90
C ILE A 99 21.84 -3.35 -4.67
N SER A 100 21.30 -4.23 -3.83
CA SER A 100 19.85 -4.43 -3.73
C SER A 100 19.38 -4.66 -2.30
N ASN A 101 18.10 -4.41 -2.07
CA ASN A 101 17.38 -4.73 -0.85
C ASN A 101 16.31 -5.77 -1.19
N ILE A 102 16.25 -6.83 -0.41
CA ILE A 102 15.21 -7.85 -0.50
C ILE A 102 14.22 -7.63 0.63
N ASN A 103 12.94 -7.52 0.31
CA ASN A 103 11.85 -7.34 1.26
C ASN A 103 10.94 -8.55 1.21
N VAL A 104 10.55 -9.07 2.37
CA VAL A 104 9.67 -10.24 2.53
C VAL A 104 8.58 -9.93 3.55
N GLY A 105 7.34 -10.31 3.26
CA GLY A 105 6.20 -10.17 4.17
C GLY A 105 5.09 -9.30 3.60
N ARG A 106 4.42 -8.52 4.46
CA ARG A 106 3.38 -7.57 4.07
C ARG A 106 3.98 -6.23 3.68
N ILE A 107 4.22 -6.05 2.38
CA ILE A 107 4.99 -4.95 1.81
C ILE A 107 4.07 -3.92 1.17
N PRO A 108 4.12 -2.64 1.59
CA PRO A 108 3.52 -1.56 0.83
C PRO A 108 4.37 -1.28 -0.42
N VAL A 109 3.77 -1.44 -1.59
CA VAL A 109 4.39 -1.28 -2.90
C VAL A 109 4.03 0.08 -3.48
N PHE A 110 5.08 0.80 -3.90
CA PHE A 110 4.99 2.05 -4.66
C PHE A 110 5.98 1.97 -5.83
N ALA A 111 5.46 1.65 -7.00
CA ALA A 111 6.20 1.37 -8.24
C ALA A 111 5.42 1.87 -9.47
N GLY A 112 5.25 3.19 -9.60
CA GLY A 112 4.53 3.82 -10.73
C GLY A 112 3.04 3.47 -10.77
N VAL A 113 2.60 2.66 -11.75
CA VAL A 113 1.24 2.08 -11.79
C VAL A 113 1.00 1.01 -10.71
N GLY A 114 2.08 0.43 -10.20
CA GLY A 114 2.04 -0.54 -9.11
C GLY A 114 1.89 0.14 -7.75
N VAL A 115 0.65 0.24 -7.24
CA VAL A 115 0.37 0.80 -5.91
C VAL A 115 -0.55 -0.11 -5.12
N GLY A 116 -0.19 -0.40 -3.88
CA GLY A 116 -0.99 -1.18 -2.94
C GLY A 116 -0.14 -1.97 -1.96
N THR A 117 -0.73 -2.91 -1.24
CA THR A 117 -0.01 -3.77 -0.31
C THR A 117 -0.09 -5.21 -0.78
N ILE A 118 1.05 -5.91 -0.77
CA ILE A 118 1.14 -7.33 -1.08
C ILE A 118 1.69 -8.10 0.12
N ASP A 119 1.25 -9.34 0.28
CA ASP A 119 1.95 -10.35 1.08
C ASP A 119 2.81 -11.16 0.11
N GLY A 120 4.12 -10.95 0.13
CA GLY A 120 5.04 -11.56 -0.84
C GLY A 120 6.48 -11.07 -0.73
N LEU A 121 7.10 -10.89 -1.89
CA LEU A 121 8.51 -10.54 -2.06
C LEU A 121 8.64 -9.26 -2.89
N MET A 122 9.62 -8.43 -2.56
CA MET A 122 10.03 -7.28 -3.36
C MET A 122 11.55 -7.13 -3.34
N ILE A 123 12.14 -6.94 -4.52
CA ILE A 123 13.55 -6.62 -4.69
C ILE A 123 13.63 -5.21 -5.26
N GLU A 124 14.42 -4.35 -4.64
CA GLU A 124 14.69 -3.01 -5.15
C GLU A 124 16.17 -2.69 -5.05
N GLY A 125 16.70 -1.90 -5.97
CA GLY A 125 18.12 -1.60 -5.99
C GLY A 125 18.45 -0.36 -6.79
N LYS A 126 19.71 0.07 -6.66
CA LYS A 126 20.27 1.20 -7.38
C LYS A 126 21.57 0.77 -8.05
N LEU A 127 21.76 1.18 -9.29
CA LEU A 127 22.92 0.85 -10.11
C LEU A 127 23.65 2.13 -10.54
N PHE A 128 24.92 1.99 -10.91
CA PHE A 128 25.75 3.07 -11.46
C PHE A 128 25.72 4.36 -10.61
N GLN A 129 26.07 4.26 -9.32
CA GLN A 129 26.07 5.40 -8.39
C GLN A 129 24.72 6.14 -8.32
N ASN A 130 23.61 5.39 -8.25
CA ASN A 130 22.24 5.89 -8.20
C ASN A 130 21.69 6.52 -9.48
N LYS A 131 22.38 6.39 -10.63
CA LYS A 131 21.84 6.84 -11.92
C LYS A 131 20.62 6.03 -12.34
N PHE A 132 20.57 4.74 -12.00
CA PHE A 132 19.46 3.86 -12.32
C PHE A 132 18.90 3.21 -11.06
N PHE A 133 17.60 2.98 -11.04
CA PHE A 133 16.92 2.23 -10.01
C PHE A 133 15.99 1.19 -10.62
N PHE A 134 15.76 0.11 -9.89
CA PHE A 134 14.79 -0.89 -10.25
C PHE A 134 14.01 -1.35 -9.01
N LYS A 135 12.79 -1.80 -9.24
CA LYS A 135 11.91 -2.45 -8.28
C LYS A 135 11.20 -3.59 -8.99
N GLY A 136 11.17 -4.76 -8.39
CA GLY A 136 10.34 -5.89 -8.80
C GLY A 136 9.61 -6.44 -7.58
N TYR A 137 8.34 -6.76 -7.72
CA TYR A 137 7.54 -7.29 -6.62
C TYR A 137 6.55 -8.33 -7.12
N GLY A 138 6.18 -9.25 -6.22
CA GLY A 138 5.25 -10.32 -6.52
C GLY A 138 4.69 -10.94 -5.24
N GLY A 139 3.37 -11.16 -5.21
CA GLY A 139 2.71 -11.75 -4.05
C GLY A 139 1.19 -11.75 -4.16
N MET A 140 0.53 -11.99 -3.03
CA MET A 140 -0.93 -11.90 -2.91
C MET A 140 -1.34 -10.48 -2.52
N ASN A 141 -2.40 -9.92 -3.10
CA ASN A 141 -2.85 -8.60 -2.63
C ASN A 141 -3.48 -8.72 -1.25
N VAL A 142 -3.26 -7.71 -0.41
CA VAL A 142 -3.95 -7.60 0.87
C VAL A 142 -5.36 -7.06 0.63
N LYS A 143 -6.37 -7.68 1.27
CA LYS A 143 -7.77 -7.22 1.20
C LYS A 143 -7.90 -5.81 1.80
N SER A 144 -8.84 -5.02 1.26
CA SER A 144 -9.06 -3.62 1.68
C SER A 144 -9.45 -3.48 3.15
N SER A 145 -10.05 -4.50 3.76
CA SER A 145 -10.39 -4.48 5.19
C SER A 145 -9.17 -4.49 6.10
N GLY A 146 -7.96 -4.77 5.59
CA GLY A 146 -6.74 -4.88 6.38
C GLY A 146 -6.77 -6.02 7.41
N ARG A 147 -7.84 -6.83 7.42
CA ARG A 147 -8.05 -7.94 8.35
C ARG A 147 -7.00 -9.02 8.11
N TYR A 148 -6.55 -9.64 9.19
CA TYR A 148 -5.52 -10.69 9.17
C TYR A 148 -6.06 -12.07 8.71
N ASN A 149 -7.37 -12.21 8.43
CA ASN A 149 -8.03 -13.49 8.14
C ASN A 149 -7.71 -14.11 6.76
N GLY A 150 -6.51 -13.87 6.23
CA GLY A 150 -5.99 -14.43 4.99
C GLY A 150 -6.45 -13.70 3.72
N ASN A 151 -5.66 -13.86 2.65
CA ASN A 151 -5.84 -13.17 1.37
C ASN A 151 -6.64 -13.96 0.33
N GLY A 152 -7.34 -15.03 0.73
CA GLY A 152 -8.10 -15.88 -0.20
C GLY A 152 -7.21 -16.76 -1.09
N LYS A 153 -7.62 -17.02 -2.33
CA LYS A 153 -6.91 -17.91 -3.27
C LYS A 153 -5.91 -17.13 -4.13
N PHE A 154 -4.69 -17.64 -4.29
CA PHE A 154 -3.65 -17.00 -5.10
C PHE A 154 -4.09 -16.71 -6.55
N LYS A 155 -4.76 -17.66 -7.21
CA LYS A 155 -5.23 -17.53 -8.60
C LYS A 155 -6.19 -16.34 -8.81
N GLU A 156 -6.91 -15.94 -7.77
CA GLU A 156 -7.91 -14.88 -7.81
C GLU A 156 -7.41 -13.58 -7.16
N ASN A 157 -6.27 -13.65 -6.46
CA ASN A 157 -5.76 -12.55 -5.66
C ASN A 157 -4.23 -12.50 -5.64
N PHE A 158 -3.63 -12.14 -6.78
CA PHE A 158 -2.18 -11.95 -6.93
C PHE A 158 -1.87 -10.59 -7.56
N GLY A 159 -0.66 -10.11 -7.31
CA GLY A 159 -0.12 -8.93 -7.96
C GLY A 159 1.36 -9.11 -8.19
N ALA A 160 1.81 -8.85 -9.41
CA ALA A 160 3.21 -8.81 -9.76
C ALA A 160 3.48 -7.61 -10.67
N GLY A 161 4.65 -7.03 -10.53
CA GLY A 161 5.01 -5.87 -11.32
C GLY A 161 6.39 -5.37 -11.01
N GLY A 162 6.72 -4.24 -11.60
CA GLY A 162 8.01 -3.62 -11.38
C GLY A 162 8.06 -2.20 -11.91
N GLN A 163 9.16 -1.54 -11.59
CA GLN A 163 9.50 -0.23 -12.09
C GLN A 163 10.99 -0.19 -12.34
N ILE A 164 11.38 0.37 -13.48
CA ILE A 164 12.75 0.75 -13.77
C ILE A 164 12.76 2.25 -14.07
N GLY A 165 13.87 2.90 -13.80
CA GLY A 165 14.02 4.31 -14.12
C GLY A 165 15.40 4.81 -13.79
N GLY A 166 15.62 6.08 -14.08
CA GLY A 166 16.92 6.68 -13.87
C GLY A 166 17.01 8.09 -14.42
N TRP A 167 18.23 8.61 -14.41
CA TRP A 167 18.57 9.92 -14.95
C TRP A 167 19.16 9.74 -16.36
N LEU A 168 18.48 10.30 -17.37
CA LEU A 168 19.02 10.39 -18.74
C LEU A 168 20.08 11.48 -18.81
N THR A 169 19.85 12.58 -18.09
CA THR A 169 20.76 13.70 -17.88
C THR A 169 20.69 14.10 -16.41
N GLU A 170 21.49 15.06 -15.95
CA GLU A 170 21.39 15.59 -14.57
C GLU A 170 20.04 16.25 -14.26
N LYS A 171 19.23 16.53 -15.29
CA LYS A 171 17.96 17.24 -15.18
C LYS A 171 16.76 16.41 -15.59
N ILE A 172 16.95 15.34 -16.36
CA ILE A 172 15.85 14.54 -16.89
C ILE A 172 15.86 13.17 -16.24
N ARG A 173 14.83 12.89 -15.45
CA ARG A 173 14.54 11.59 -14.88
C ARG A 173 13.38 10.92 -15.63
N PHE A 174 13.49 9.62 -15.84
CA PHE A 174 12.42 8.82 -16.42
C PHE A 174 12.09 7.62 -15.52
N GLY A 175 10.87 7.11 -15.67
CA GLY A 175 10.37 5.92 -15.03
C GLY A 175 9.46 5.15 -15.99
N VAL A 176 9.64 3.83 -16.03
CA VAL A 176 8.73 2.89 -16.70
C VAL A 176 8.30 1.87 -15.67
N SER A 177 6.99 1.68 -15.54
CA SER A 177 6.40 0.79 -14.55
C SER A 177 5.36 -0.12 -15.18
N TYR A 178 5.23 -1.31 -14.62
CA TYR A 178 4.30 -2.32 -15.10
C TYR A 178 3.64 -3.03 -13.93
N ILE A 179 2.37 -3.37 -14.08
CA ILE A 179 1.62 -4.19 -13.13
C ILE A 179 0.72 -5.18 -13.88
N ASN A 180 0.72 -6.41 -13.40
CA ASN A 180 -0.32 -7.41 -13.66
C ASN A 180 -0.89 -7.86 -12.32
N ARG A 181 -2.16 -7.54 -12.10
CA ARG A 181 -2.83 -7.76 -10.82
C ARG A 181 -4.23 -8.31 -11.05
N ARG A 182 -4.58 -9.30 -10.24
CA ARG A 182 -5.95 -9.76 -10.05
C ARG A 182 -6.29 -9.61 -8.58
N LYS A 183 -7.37 -8.91 -8.25
CA LYS A 183 -7.76 -8.59 -6.87
C LYS A 183 -9.16 -9.14 -6.59
N SER A 184 -9.25 -10.09 -5.66
CA SER A 184 -10.54 -10.55 -5.16
C SER A 184 -11.19 -9.46 -4.31
N GLN A 185 -12.52 -9.37 -4.39
CA GLN A 185 -13.32 -8.48 -3.56
C GLN A 185 -13.92 -9.25 -2.39
N GLU A 186 -14.24 -8.55 -1.31
CA GLU A 186 -14.88 -9.19 -0.16
C GLU A 186 -16.33 -9.53 -0.46
N GLU A 187 -16.71 -10.77 -0.14
CA GLU A 187 -18.11 -11.19 -0.15
C GLU A 187 -18.84 -10.47 0.98
N TYR A 188 -20.05 -10.00 0.71
CA TYR A 188 -20.88 -9.35 1.71
C TYR A 188 -22.31 -9.85 1.64
N TYR A 189 -22.94 -9.99 2.80
CA TYR A 189 -24.36 -10.23 2.87
C TYR A 189 -25.09 -8.90 2.73
N THR A 190 -26.18 -8.92 1.98
CA THR A 190 -27.09 -7.78 1.87
C THR A 190 -28.52 -8.28 1.94
N THR A 191 -29.41 -7.49 2.53
CA THR A 191 -30.84 -7.79 2.55
C THR A 191 -31.44 -7.29 1.24
N ARG A 192 -32.13 -8.18 0.53
CA ARG A 192 -32.91 -7.85 -0.67
C ARG A 192 -34.37 -8.19 -0.41
N ILE A 193 -35.22 -7.60 -1.24
CA ILE A 193 -36.66 -7.77 -1.18
C ILE A 193 -37.06 -8.65 -2.36
N ASP A 194 -37.86 -9.70 -2.12
CA ASP A 194 -38.38 -10.55 -3.18
C ASP A 194 -39.59 -9.91 -3.90
N SER A 195 -40.16 -10.63 -4.87
CA SER A 195 -41.31 -10.13 -5.66
C SER A 195 -42.59 -9.88 -4.86
N ILE A 196 -42.67 -10.38 -3.61
CA ILE A 196 -43.82 -10.23 -2.71
C ILE A 196 -43.45 -9.48 -1.42
N TYR A 197 -42.36 -8.71 -1.48
CA TYR A 197 -41.88 -7.83 -0.42
C TYR A 197 -41.30 -8.48 0.84
N ASN A 198 -40.92 -9.77 0.81
CA ASN A 198 -40.22 -10.39 1.93
C ASN A 198 -38.71 -10.07 1.89
N PRO A 199 -38.11 -9.68 3.02
CA PRO A 199 -36.67 -9.52 3.12
C PRO A 199 -35.99 -10.89 3.17
N TYR A 200 -34.97 -11.09 2.34
CA TYR A 200 -34.09 -12.25 2.40
C TYR A 200 -32.63 -11.84 2.35
N MET A 201 -31.76 -12.66 2.95
CA MET A 201 -30.31 -12.43 2.96
C MET A 201 -29.70 -13.01 1.70
N LEU A 202 -29.00 -12.17 0.94
CA LEU A 202 -28.29 -12.57 -0.27
C LEU A 202 -26.78 -12.36 -0.06
N LEU A 203 -26.01 -13.43 -0.28
CA LEU A 203 -24.56 -13.34 -0.35
C LEU A 203 -24.14 -12.82 -1.73
N ILE A 204 -23.58 -11.62 -1.77
CA ILE A 204 -23.00 -11.05 -2.98
C ILE A 204 -21.54 -11.47 -3.08
N LYS A 205 -21.17 -12.07 -4.22
CA LYS A 205 -19.81 -12.46 -4.57
C LYS A 205 -19.34 -11.66 -5.78
N PRO A 206 -18.72 -10.48 -5.58
CA PRO A 206 -18.29 -9.68 -6.72
C PRO A 206 -17.16 -10.38 -7.50
N PRO A 207 -17.06 -10.16 -8.82
CA PRO A 207 -15.97 -10.72 -9.60
C PRO A 207 -14.62 -10.10 -9.21
N SER A 208 -13.52 -10.83 -9.47
CA SER A 208 -12.18 -10.30 -9.25
C SER A 208 -11.87 -9.16 -10.22
N LEU A 209 -11.33 -8.05 -9.70
CA LEU A 209 -10.82 -6.96 -10.52
C LEU A 209 -9.51 -7.39 -11.18
N GLN A 210 -9.34 -7.04 -12.46
CA GLN A 210 -8.11 -7.30 -13.21
C GLN A 210 -7.52 -5.97 -13.64
N GLU A 211 -6.20 -5.85 -13.48
CA GLU A 211 -5.42 -4.71 -13.92
C GLU A 211 -4.18 -5.21 -14.64
N HIS A 212 -3.95 -4.68 -15.83
CA HIS A 212 -2.77 -4.95 -16.62
C HIS A 212 -2.36 -3.62 -17.22
N MET A 213 -1.35 -2.97 -16.64
CA MET A 213 -1.03 -1.58 -16.96
C MET A 213 0.46 -1.35 -17.16
N LEU A 214 0.76 -0.39 -18.04
CA LEU A 214 2.08 0.20 -18.24
C LEU A 214 2.00 1.69 -17.88
N GLY A 215 2.90 2.16 -17.02
CA GLY A 215 3.04 3.58 -16.71
C GLY A 215 4.38 4.10 -17.19
N VAL A 216 4.38 5.27 -17.81
CA VAL A 216 5.59 6.01 -18.15
C VAL A 216 5.53 7.36 -17.47
N ASP A 217 6.59 7.73 -16.76
CA ASP A 217 6.72 9.02 -16.10
C ASP A 217 8.05 9.69 -16.45
N VAL A 218 8.03 11.00 -16.59
CA VAL A 218 9.20 11.83 -16.90
C VAL A 218 9.16 13.06 -16.00
N LEU A 219 10.30 13.38 -15.41
CA LEU A 219 10.52 14.61 -14.67
C LEU A 219 11.67 15.36 -15.35
N TYR A 220 11.41 16.60 -15.76
CA TYR A 220 12.44 17.54 -16.13
C TYR A 220 12.58 18.57 -15.01
N ASP A 221 13.65 18.41 -14.24
CA ASP A 221 14.01 19.28 -13.13
C ASP A 221 14.84 20.48 -13.60
N GLU A 222 14.75 21.59 -12.87
CA GLU A 222 15.54 22.80 -13.08
C GLU A 222 15.52 23.38 -14.53
N ILE A 223 14.33 23.48 -15.12
CA ILE A 223 14.07 24.32 -16.30
C ILE A 223 14.10 25.78 -15.85
N LYS A 224 15.31 26.34 -15.72
CA LYS A 224 15.58 27.67 -15.13
C LYS A 224 15.09 27.76 -13.68
N PHE A 225 13.82 28.11 -13.47
CA PHE A 225 13.17 28.26 -12.17
C PHE A 225 11.98 27.31 -12.00
N ALA A 226 11.78 26.36 -12.91
CA ALA A 226 10.64 25.46 -12.90
C ALA A 226 11.03 23.99 -13.04
N SER A 227 10.13 23.10 -12.63
CA SER A 227 10.17 21.67 -12.93
C SER A 227 8.87 21.23 -13.58
N LEU A 228 8.97 20.26 -14.47
CA LEU A 228 7.84 19.70 -15.20
C LEU A 228 7.83 18.19 -15.05
N TYR A 229 6.71 17.67 -14.56
CA TYR A 229 6.43 16.25 -14.45
C TYR A 229 5.30 15.87 -15.40
N GLY A 230 5.49 14.78 -16.13
CA GLY A 230 4.48 14.18 -16.99
C GLY A 230 4.36 12.69 -16.71
N ARG A 231 3.14 12.16 -16.75
CA ARG A 231 2.86 10.73 -16.60
C ARG A 231 1.70 10.28 -17.47
N ILE A 232 1.84 9.10 -18.06
CA ILE A 232 0.79 8.42 -18.81
C ILE A 232 0.71 6.97 -18.34
N ASP A 233 -0.51 6.50 -18.06
CA ASP A 233 -0.81 5.13 -17.69
C ASP A 233 -1.70 4.50 -18.77
N TYR A 234 -1.23 3.43 -19.42
CA TYR A 234 -1.94 2.64 -20.42
C TYR A 234 -2.49 1.35 -19.82
N ASP A 235 -3.76 1.03 -20.11
CA ASP A 235 -4.44 -0.18 -19.67
C ASP A 235 -4.53 -1.19 -20.84
N PHE A 236 -3.82 -2.31 -20.72
CA PHE A 236 -3.78 -3.35 -21.76
C PHE A 236 -5.10 -4.12 -21.90
N LEU A 237 -5.96 -4.12 -20.87
CA LEU A 237 -7.26 -4.80 -20.94
C LEU A 237 -8.26 -3.97 -21.72
N LYS A 238 -8.29 -2.65 -21.47
CA LYS A 238 -9.16 -1.71 -22.18
C LYS A 238 -8.58 -1.23 -23.51
N LYS A 239 -7.27 -1.41 -23.71
CA LYS A 239 -6.47 -0.90 -24.83
C LYS A 239 -6.52 0.62 -24.94
N ASP A 240 -6.57 1.31 -23.81
CA ASP A 240 -6.76 2.75 -23.75
C ASP A 240 -5.88 3.42 -22.69
N ILE A 241 -5.69 4.73 -22.82
CA ILE A 241 -5.00 5.55 -21.81
C ILE A 241 -5.95 5.74 -20.63
N GLN A 242 -5.59 5.16 -19.50
CA GLN A 242 -6.41 5.24 -18.29
C GLN A 242 -6.17 6.53 -17.52
N LYS A 243 -4.95 7.09 -17.59
CA LYS A 243 -4.58 8.30 -16.88
C LYS A 243 -3.52 9.08 -17.65
N GLY A 244 -3.71 10.39 -17.76
CA GLY A 244 -2.68 11.36 -18.13
C GLY A 244 -2.53 12.40 -17.03
N GLU A 245 -1.30 12.78 -16.71
CA GLU A 245 -1.00 13.79 -15.69
C GLU A 245 0.15 14.69 -16.13
N ILE A 246 -0.02 16.00 -15.95
CA ILE A 246 1.03 17.00 -16.10
C ILE A 246 1.04 17.85 -14.83
N ASN A 247 2.20 18.02 -14.23
CA ASN A 247 2.42 18.88 -13.08
C ASN A 247 3.59 19.82 -13.38
N ALA A 248 3.37 21.12 -13.26
CA ALA A 248 4.40 22.13 -13.39
C ALA A 248 4.55 22.87 -12.06
N ASN A 249 5.78 23.01 -11.59
CA ASN A 249 6.10 23.78 -10.39
C ASN A 249 7.12 24.86 -10.76
N ALA A 250 6.86 26.11 -10.40
CA ALA A 250 7.75 27.23 -10.67
C ALA A 250 8.07 27.98 -9.37
N SER A 251 9.36 28.11 -9.06
CA SER A 251 9.87 28.99 -8.01
C SER A 251 9.84 30.43 -8.52
N ILE A 252 9.03 31.28 -7.92
CA ILE A 252 8.83 32.66 -8.38
C ILE A 252 9.89 33.56 -7.73
N ILE A 253 9.87 33.70 -6.40
CA ILE A 253 10.81 34.52 -5.62
C ILE A 253 11.01 33.90 -4.23
N GLY A 254 12.26 33.66 -3.85
CA GLY A 254 12.61 33.11 -2.53
C GLY A 254 11.90 31.79 -2.25
N ASN A 255 11.04 31.78 -1.22
CA ASN A 255 10.27 30.61 -0.81
C ASN A 255 8.85 30.55 -1.43
N LEU A 256 8.51 31.45 -2.34
CA LEU A 256 7.23 31.45 -3.04
C LEU A 256 7.32 30.59 -4.31
N SER A 257 6.49 29.56 -4.39
CA SER A 257 6.32 28.73 -5.58
C SER A 257 4.85 28.70 -6.03
N ALA A 258 4.65 28.47 -7.32
CA ALA A 258 3.35 28.21 -7.92
C ALA A 258 3.35 26.80 -8.52
N THR A 259 2.27 26.05 -8.30
CA THR A 259 2.09 24.72 -8.88
C THR A 259 0.81 24.69 -9.70
N ALA A 260 0.91 24.17 -10.92
CA ALA A 260 -0.22 23.88 -11.79
C ALA A 260 -0.27 22.37 -12.04
N ASN A 261 -1.45 21.77 -11.89
CA ASN A 261 -1.65 20.34 -12.09
C ASN A 261 -2.86 20.11 -12.98
N PHE A 262 -2.69 19.26 -13.99
CA PHE A 262 -3.76 18.79 -14.85
C PHE A 262 -3.74 17.26 -14.85
N ILE A 263 -4.88 16.66 -14.50
CA ILE A 263 -5.06 15.21 -14.49
C ILE A 263 -6.31 14.88 -15.30
N HIS A 264 -6.13 13.99 -16.27
CA HIS A 264 -7.21 13.29 -16.94
C HIS A 264 -7.20 11.83 -16.50
N ARG A 265 -8.36 11.28 -16.15
CA ARG A 265 -8.50 9.89 -15.69
C ARG A 265 -9.82 9.30 -16.17
N GLU A 266 -9.73 8.15 -16.81
CA GLU A 266 -10.90 7.36 -17.20
C GLU A 266 -11.54 6.65 -15.98
N PRO A 267 -12.88 6.55 -15.91
CA PRO A 267 -13.56 5.81 -14.86
C PRO A 267 -13.16 4.33 -14.87
N ARG A 268 -12.87 3.81 -13.67
CA ARG A 268 -12.67 2.38 -13.45
C ARG A 268 -14.02 1.76 -13.08
N ILE A 269 -14.73 1.25 -14.09
CA ILE A 269 -15.87 0.33 -13.92
C ILE A 269 -15.32 -1.07 -13.64
#